data_AF-A0A5C8UG52-F1
#
_entry.id   AF-A0A5C8UG52-F1
#
_cell.length_a   1.000
_cell.length_b   1.000
_cell.length_c   1.000
_cell.angle_alpha   90.00
_cell.angle_beta   90.00
_cell.angle_gamma   90.00
#
_symmetry.space_group_name_H-M   'P 1'
#
loop_
_entity.id
_entity.type
_entity.pdbx_description
1 polymer ?
#
loop_
_entity_poly.entity_id
_entity_poly.type
_entity_poly.pdbx_seq_one_letter_code
_entity_poly.pdbx_strand_id
1 'polypeptide(L)'
;DSVVARPTGAPLSTFVNPVDDALMGITHLLRGEDLLSSTPRQIALYHALIDIGLASAIPRCGHLPYVTGDGNKKRSKRDPESNLCHHRDRGVIPEGLLIY
;
A
#
# COMPACT_ATOMS: atom_id res chain seq x y z
N ASP A 1 -15.86 -9.15 12.56
CA ASP A 1 -14.51 -8.64 12.83
C ASP A 1 -13.49 -9.09 11.81
N SER A 2 -12.50 -8.24 11.56
CA SER A 2 -11.31 -8.58 10.77
C SER A 2 -10.24 -9.21 11.65
N VAL A 3 -9.61 -10.27 11.15
CA VAL A 3 -8.48 -10.93 11.82
C VAL A 3 -7.25 -10.01 11.79
N VAL A 4 -6.63 -9.78 12.95
CA VAL A 4 -5.44 -8.93 13.12
C VAL A 4 -4.15 -9.72 13.35
N ALA A 5 -4.27 -10.97 13.81
CA ALA A 5 -3.16 -11.88 14.04
C ALA A 5 -3.55 -13.32 13.68
N ARG A 6 -2.55 -14.12 13.30
CA ARG A 6 -2.72 -15.57 13.10
C ARG A 6 -2.91 -16.28 14.44
N PRO A 7 -3.44 -17.52 14.46
CA PRO A 7 -3.51 -18.33 15.68
C PRO A 7 -2.14 -18.52 16.36
N THR A 8 -1.05 -18.44 15.59
CA THR A 8 0.33 -18.48 16.10
C THR A 8 0.78 -17.20 16.81
N GLY A 9 -0.07 -16.17 16.90
CA GLY A 9 0.24 -14.86 17.46
C GLY A 9 0.93 -13.90 16.48
N ALA A 10 1.36 -14.37 15.31
CA ALA A 10 2.02 -13.52 14.32
C ALA A 10 1.04 -12.48 13.75
N PRO A 11 1.35 -11.17 13.83
CA PRO A 11 0.43 -10.13 13.37
C PRO A 11 0.31 -10.14 11.84
N LEU A 12 -0.82 -9.64 11.34
CA LEU A 12 -1.12 -9.54 9.91
C LEU A 12 -0.87 -8.11 9.41
N SER A 13 -0.61 -7.97 8.10
CA SER A 13 -0.42 -6.67 7.44
C SER A 13 -1.62 -5.73 7.61
N THR A 14 -2.82 -6.29 7.80
CA THR A 14 -4.04 -5.55 8.10
C THR A 14 -3.98 -4.80 9.43
N PHE A 15 -3.12 -5.24 10.35
CA PHE A 15 -2.89 -4.63 11.65
C PHE A 15 -1.57 -3.84 11.70
N VAL A 16 -0.46 -4.44 11.25
CA VAL A 16 0.85 -3.78 11.39
C VAL A 16 0.96 -2.51 10.55
N ASN A 17 0.44 -2.50 9.31
CA ASN A 17 0.60 -1.32 8.46
C ASN A 17 -0.07 -0.07 9.06
N PRO A 18 -1.35 -0.09 9.48
CA PRO A 18 -1.96 1.10 10.10
C PRO A 18 -1.37 1.48 11.46
N VAL A 19 -0.87 0.50 12.23
CA VAL A 19 -0.20 0.77 13.51
C VAL A 19 1.12 1.51 13.26
N ASP A 20 1.94 1.02 12.32
CA ASP A 20 3.19 1.66 11.96
C ASP A 20 2.94 3.06 11.39
N ASP A 21 1.95 3.21 10.50
CA ASP A 21 1.57 4.51 9.94
C ASP A 21 1.17 5.52 11.03
N ALA A 22 0.41 5.08 12.04
CA ALA A 22 0.02 5.91 13.18
C ALA A 22 1.24 6.34 14.02
N LEU A 23 2.11 5.39 14.37
CA LEU A 23 3.31 5.64 15.16
C LEU A 23 4.33 6.52 14.41
N MET A 24 4.38 6.43 13.09
CA MET A 24 5.24 7.25 12.23
C MET A 24 4.61 8.60 11.87
N GLY A 25 3.38 8.89 12.29
CA GLY A 25 2.70 10.16 12.04
C GLY A 25 2.36 10.39 10.57
N ILE A 26 2.04 9.33 9.83
CA ILE A 26 1.65 9.43 8.42
C ILE A 26 0.36 10.24 8.27
N THR A 27 0.40 11.27 7.43
CA THR A 27 -0.74 12.17 7.19
C THR A 27 -1.49 11.86 5.89
N HIS A 28 -0.78 11.32 4.89
CA HIS A 28 -1.30 11.00 3.57
C HIS A 28 -0.86 9.60 3.16
N LEU A 29 -1.81 8.75 2.80
CA LEU A 29 -1.59 7.36 2.45
C LEU A 29 -1.89 7.16 0.96
N LEU A 30 -0.83 7.16 0.15
CA LEU A 30 -0.89 7.01 -1.31
C LEU A 30 -0.50 5.58 -1.70
N ARG A 31 -1.43 4.83 -2.30
CA ARG A 31 -1.21 3.41 -2.65
C ARG A 31 -2.07 2.97 -3.84
N GLY A 32 -1.80 1.79 -4.39
CA GLY A 32 -2.62 1.23 -5.47
C GLY A 32 -4.09 1.00 -5.09
N GLU A 33 -4.99 1.14 -6.07
CA GLU A 33 -6.42 0.92 -5.91
C GLU A 33 -6.81 -0.54 -5.61
N ASP A 34 -5.92 -1.51 -5.80
CA ASP A 34 -6.12 -2.89 -5.33
C ASP A 34 -6.32 -2.98 -3.82
N LEU A 35 -5.80 -2.00 -3.09
CA LEU A 35 -5.93 -1.93 -1.64
C LEU A 35 -7.14 -1.12 -1.18
N LEU A 36 -7.97 -0.59 -2.10
CA LEU A 36 -9.13 0.23 -1.78
C LEU A 36 -10.11 -0.48 -0.84
N SER A 37 -10.39 -1.76 -1.08
CA SER A 37 -11.30 -2.59 -0.28
C SER A 37 -10.85 -2.80 1.18
N SER A 38 -9.58 -2.52 1.50
CA SER A 38 -9.04 -2.60 2.86
C SER A 38 -9.25 -1.31 3.67
N THR A 39 -9.49 -0.19 2.99
CA THR A 39 -9.57 1.14 3.59
C THR A 39 -10.64 1.25 4.70
N PRO A 40 -11.87 0.73 4.54
CA PRO A 40 -12.88 0.81 5.60
C PRO A 40 -12.43 0.11 6.90
N ARG A 41 -11.71 -1.01 6.79
CA ARG A 41 -11.18 -1.74 7.96
C ARG A 41 -10.04 -0.97 8.63
N GLN A 42 -9.18 -0.34 7.84
CA GLN A 42 -8.11 0.49 8.38
C GLN A 42 -8.65 1.73 9.10
N ILE A 43 -9.71 2.36 8.57
CA ILE A 43 -10.38 3.49 9.24
C ILE A 43 -10.92 3.05 10.61
N ALA A 44 -11.57 1.89 10.70
CA ALA A 44 -12.03 1.35 11.98
C ALA A 44 -10.88 1.12 12.97
N LEU A 45 -9.74 0.61 12.49
CA LEU A 45 -8.54 0.44 13.32
C LEU A 45 -7.97 1.80 13.77
N TYR A 46 -7.94 2.81 12.90
CA TYR A 46 -7.49 4.15 13.29
C TYR A 46 -8.37 4.78 14.37
N HIS A 47 -9.69 4.58 14.34
CA HIS A 47 -10.55 5.01 15.44
C HIS A 47 -10.11 4.38 16.77
N ALA A 48 -9.88 3.07 16.79
CA ALA A 48 -9.38 2.40 17.99
C ALA A 48 -7.99 2.89 18.43
N LEU A 49 -7.10 3.20 17.48
CA LEU A 49 -5.78 3.78 17.78
C LEU A 49 -5.86 5.20 18.34
N ILE A 50 -6.83 6.01 17.89
CA ILE A 50 -7.11 7.34 18.44
C ILE A 50 -7.64 7.21 19.86
N ASP A 51 -8.58 6.28 20.11
CA ASP A 51 -9.19 6.08 21.43
C ASP A 51 -8.15 5.72 22.52
N ILE A 52 -7.10 4.98 22.15
CA ILE A 52 -5.99 4.61 23.07
C ILE A 52 -4.81 5.60 23.04
N GLY A 53 -4.94 6.72 22.31
CA GLY A 53 -3.93 7.78 22.26
C GLY A 53 -2.68 7.45 21.43
N LEU A 54 -2.71 6.44 20.56
CA LEU A 54 -1.61 6.09 19.65
C LEU A 54 -1.67 6.81 18.30
N ALA A 55 -2.82 7.36 17.93
CA ALA A 55 -3.00 8.16 16.72
C ALA A 55 -3.68 9.49 17.06
N SER A 56 -3.36 10.54 16.31
CA SER A 56 -3.98 11.87 16.45
C SER A 56 -5.06 12.15 15.40
N ALA A 57 -5.00 11.49 14.25
CA ALA A 57 -5.95 11.63 13.16
C ALA A 57 -5.93 10.41 12.23
N ILE A 58 -6.98 10.26 11.43
CA ILE A 58 -7.02 9.30 10.31
C ILE A 58 -6.31 9.94 9.10
N PRO A 59 -5.35 9.27 8.44
CA PRO A 59 -4.67 9.81 7.28
C PRO A 59 -5.60 9.96 6.07
N ARG A 60 -5.31 10.95 5.23
CA ARG A 60 -6.00 11.13 3.95
C ARG A 60 -5.55 10.05 2.98
N CYS A 61 -6.48 9.27 2.45
CA CYS A 61 -6.16 8.18 1.53
C CYS A 61 -6.30 8.64 0.07
N GLY A 62 -5.28 8.34 -0.75
CA GLY A 62 -5.32 8.49 -2.21
C GLY A 62 -4.99 7.15 -2.88
N HIS A 63 -5.87 6.71 -3.78
CA HIS A 63 -5.73 5.43 -4.48
C HIS A 63 -5.31 5.65 -5.93
N LEU A 64 -4.12 5.17 -6.27
CA LEU A 64 -3.53 5.29 -7.59
C LEU A 64 -4.13 4.23 -8.53
N PRO A 65 -4.41 4.59 -9.79
CA PRO A 65 -4.98 3.66 -10.76
C PRO A 65 -4.03 2.51 -11.08
N TYR A 66 -4.56 1.42 -11.61
CA TYR A 66 -3.76 0.30 -12.09
C TYR A 66 -2.80 0.72 -13.19
N VAL A 67 -1.54 0.31 -13.04
CA VAL A 67 -0.62 0.19 -14.17
C VAL A 67 -1.06 -1.03 -14.99
N THR A 68 -1.56 -0.77 -16.19
CA THR A 68 -2.03 -1.81 -17.11
C THR A 68 -0.93 -2.23 -18.07
N GLY A 69 -1.00 -3.48 -18.52
CA GLY A 69 -0.25 -3.95 -19.69
C GLY A 69 -1.13 -3.93 -20.94
N ASP A 70 -0.70 -4.62 -21.98
CA ASP A 70 -1.52 -4.81 -23.18
C ASP A 70 -2.86 -5.50 -22.82
N GLY A 71 -3.97 -4.86 -23.19
CA GLY A 71 -5.31 -5.41 -23.02
C GLY A 71 -6.05 -5.06 -21.72
N ASN A 72 -5.78 -3.88 -21.13
CA ASN A 72 -6.53 -3.30 -20.00
C ASN A 72 -6.50 -4.15 -18.70
N LYS A 73 -5.60 -5.13 -18.63
CA LYS A 73 -5.38 -5.97 -17.45
C LYS A 73 -4.27 -5.38 -16.60
N LYS A 74 -4.40 -5.52 -15.28
CA LYS A 74 -3.34 -5.18 -14.31
C LYS A 74 -2.03 -5.86 -14.73
N ARG A 75 -0.96 -5.07 -14.84
CA ARG A 75 0.37 -5.57 -15.18
C ARG A 75 0.83 -6.57 -14.10
N SER A 76 1.20 -7.77 -14.53
CA SER A 76 1.56 -8.88 -13.65
C SER A 76 3.01 -8.75 -13.17
N LYS A 77 3.31 -9.15 -11.92
CA LYS A 77 4.70 -9.30 -11.45
C LYS A 77 5.50 -10.36 -12.22
N ARG A 78 4.83 -11.23 -12.96
CA ARG A 78 5.47 -12.25 -13.82
C ARG A 78 5.83 -11.70 -15.20
N ASP A 79 5.31 -10.54 -15.57
CA ASP A 79 5.68 -9.85 -16.79
C ASP A 79 7.11 -9.29 -16.62
N PRO A 80 8.08 -9.65 -17.47
CA PRO A 80 9.44 -9.11 -17.40
C PRO A 80 9.49 -7.58 -17.42
N GLU A 81 8.53 -6.92 -18.08
CA GLU A 81 8.47 -5.46 -18.13
C GLU A 81 8.02 -4.81 -16.82
N SER A 82 7.49 -5.60 -15.87
CA SER A 82 7.18 -5.13 -14.51
C SER A 82 8.41 -5.03 -13.61
N ASN A 83 9.55 -5.57 -14.04
CA ASN A 83 10.79 -5.56 -13.27
C ASN A 83 11.63 -4.32 -13.61
N LEU A 84 11.77 -3.43 -12.62
CA LEU A 84 12.59 -2.21 -12.73
C LEU A 84 14.04 -2.52 -13.17
N CYS A 85 14.63 -3.61 -12.67
CA CYS A 85 16.01 -3.99 -13.00
C CYS A 85 16.17 -4.35 -14.48
N HIS A 86 15.15 -4.92 -15.12
CA HIS A 86 15.22 -5.24 -16.55
C HIS A 86 15.33 -3.98 -17.42
N HIS A 87 14.67 -2.89 -17.05
CA HIS A 87 14.81 -1.61 -17.76
C HIS A 87 16.24 -1.06 -17.62
N ARG A 88 16.80 -1.14 -16.41
CA ARG A 88 18.20 -0.76 -16.17
C ARG A 88 19.18 -1.60 -16.99
N ASP A 89 19.02 -2.92 -17.00
CA ASP A 89 19.93 -3.83 -17.71
C ASP A 89 19.84 -3.65 -19.25
N ARG A 90 18.71 -3.13 -19.75
CA ARG A 90 18.52 -2.70 -21.15
C ARG A 90 19.10 -1.32 -21.48
N GLY A 91 19.70 -0.63 -20.51
CA GLY A 91 20.32 0.68 -20.70
C GLY A 91 19.36 1.88 -20.56
N VAL A 92 18.16 1.70 -19.99
CA VAL A 92 17.28 2.82 -19.66
C VAL A 92 17.89 3.62 -18.51
N ILE A 93 18.09 4.92 -18.73
CA ILE A 93 18.61 5.83 -17.70
C ILE A 93 17.56 6.12 -16.62
N PRO A 94 17.95 6.35 -15.35
CA PRO A 94 17.01 6.60 -14.26
C PRO A 94 16.03 7.75 -14.53
N GLU A 95 16.51 8.84 -15.13
CA GLU A 95 15.69 10.01 -15.47
C GLU A 95 14.63 9.67 -16.52
N GLY A 96 15.02 8.86 -17.52
CA GLY A 96 14.12 8.39 -18.56
C GLY A 96 13.03 7.47 -18.02
N LEU A 97 13.34 6.66 -17.01
CA LEU A 97 12.37 5.78 -16.35
C LEU A 97 11.45 6.54 -15.38
N LEU A 98 11.94 7.63 -14.78
CA LEU A 98 11.17 8.43 -13.81
C LEU A 98 10.09 9.30 -14.48
N ILE A 99 10.33 9.76 -15.72
CA ILE A 99 9.40 10.62 -16.46
C ILE A 99 8.42 9.85 -17.36
N TYR A 100 8.63 8.54 -17.51
CA TYR A 100 7.79 7.65 -18.30
C TYR A 100 6.48 7.35 -17.56
#